data_AF-C8KHM9-F1
#
_entry.id   AF-C8KHM9-F1
#
_cell.length_a   1.000
_cell.length_b   1.000
_cell.length_c   1.000
_cell.angle_alpha   90.00
_cell.angle_beta   90.00
_cell.angle_gamma   90.00
#
_symmetry.space_group_name_H-M   'P 1'
#
loop_
_entity.id
_entity.type
_entity.pdbx_description
1 polymer ?
#
loop_
_entity_poly.entity_id
_entity_poly.type
_entity_poly.pdbx_seq_one_letter_code
_entity_poly.pdbx_strand_id
1 'polypeptide(L)'
;MKKTNNIKKETMFQAQNIFLTYSQCDLSKEEIKTFIINLCNEKKLQINYLIIGIENHQDHKGKHHHVFFQLNKQFRTRDLTIFNIPKNIKEKKLIDHENIKIKDFFYSPHIEPRPGNPIKDTTDVRNYVKKDGDFIEEGTFKHVRYIKLSKNEKPTELESLTNNYFLKLRKEYQQKEINISKTKNEIFKKLKLYAESLEPNYAFKNAKRFKNMVFEYIFESDIKELPIFDFCTFKKIPILISIYDILETQKEQLSNSISKRFKTLIVEGNSKSGKTQFFKSVLTNLELPFNYIKDDVDFSDENYDEDKCVNIYDDIDIYDIQARNLTKVVIGNQKDSIVNMKYKPRTKIKGTDISIMLVNEDTSIEKYCFDNFKRGRKEYKYIRENAIFINLDKHTITHYEYQKYENEQAVIQHFEMPKNWDGLLYFLDQENES
;
A
#
# COMPACT_ATOMS: atom_id res chain seq x y z
N MET A 1 27.25 19.34 40.66
CA MET A 1 26.41 18.19 40.24
C MET A 1 24.97 18.38 40.72
N LYS A 2 24.05 18.83 39.86
CA LYS A 2 22.61 18.83 40.18
C LYS A 2 21.99 17.59 39.52
N LYS A 3 21.59 16.61 40.34
CA LYS A 3 20.76 15.47 39.89
C LYS A 3 19.37 16.01 39.55
N THR A 4 19.02 16.07 38.28
CA THR A 4 17.64 16.32 37.85
C THR A 4 16.86 15.01 38.02
N ASN A 5 15.95 15.02 39.00
CA ASN A 5 14.95 13.98 39.18
C ASN A 5 14.03 13.94 37.95
N ASN A 6 14.14 12.89 37.13
CA ASN A 6 13.19 12.60 36.07
C ASN A 6 11.88 12.08 36.69
N ILE A 7 10.99 13.00 37.03
CA ILE A 7 9.59 12.68 37.34
C ILE A 7 8.95 12.22 36.01
N LYS A 8 8.68 10.92 35.87
CA LYS A 8 7.85 10.40 34.77
C LYS A 8 6.50 11.12 34.82
N LYS A 9 6.19 11.95 33.82
CA LYS A 9 4.83 12.47 33.62
C LYS A 9 3.89 11.27 33.47
N GLU A 10 3.01 11.05 34.44
CA GLU A 10 1.96 10.04 34.34
C GLU A 10 1.02 10.40 33.18
N THR A 11 1.04 9.57 32.13
CA THR A 11 0.25 9.78 30.93
C THR A 11 -1.19 9.33 31.15
N MET A 12 -2.15 10.24 30.98
CA MET A 12 -3.59 9.96 31.03
C MET A 12 -4.01 9.07 29.85
N PHE A 13 -4.71 7.98 30.14
CA PHE A 13 -5.36 7.14 29.12
C PHE A 13 -6.61 7.85 28.61
N GLN A 14 -6.75 7.94 27.29
CA GLN A 14 -7.88 8.60 26.63
C GLN A 14 -8.26 7.86 25.35
N ALA A 15 -9.38 7.14 25.35
CA ALA A 15 -9.80 6.34 24.20
C ALA A 15 -11.32 6.22 24.08
N GLN A 16 -11.83 6.24 22.85
CA GLN A 16 -13.24 5.93 22.54
C GLN A 16 -13.40 4.49 22.05
N ASN A 17 -12.40 3.96 21.36
CA ASN A 17 -12.32 2.58 20.91
C ASN A 17 -11.28 1.88 21.78
N ILE A 18 -11.65 0.80 22.47
CA ILE A 18 -10.81 0.12 23.45
C ILE A 18 -10.78 -1.36 23.12
N PHE A 19 -9.59 -1.93 23.12
CA PHE A 19 -9.32 -3.33 22.91
C PHE A 19 -8.57 -3.91 24.12
N LEU A 20 -9.08 -5.00 24.67
CA LEU A 20 -8.52 -5.67 25.84
C LEU A 20 -8.25 -7.13 25.49
N THR A 21 -7.12 -7.65 25.97
CA THR A 21 -6.80 -9.08 25.86
C THR A 21 -6.56 -9.66 27.24
N TYR A 22 -7.47 -10.50 27.73
CA TYR A 22 -7.32 -11.25 28.98
C TYR A 22 -6.72 -12.62 28.66
N SER A 23 -5.45 -12.80 29.01
CA SER A 23 -4.74 -14.07 28.82
C SER A 23 -4.96 -15.00 30.00
N GLN A 24 -5.08 -16.30 29.74
CA GLN A 24 -5.27 -17.32 30.78
C GLN A 24 -6.45 -16.99 31.70
N CYS A 25 -7.58 -16.64 31.08
CA CYS A 25 -8.80 -16.24 31.78
C CYS A 25 -9.85 -17.33 31.66
N ASP A 26 -10.26 -17.87 32.81
CA ASP A 26 -11.22 -18.98 32.84
C ASP A 26 -12.69 -18.50 32.88
N LEU A 27 -12.92 -17.19 32.94
CA LEU A 27 -14.26 -16.59 32.92
C LEU A 27 -14.96 -16.81 31.59
N SER A 28 -16.29 -16.88 31.63
CA SER A 28 -17.11 -16.93 30.41
C SER A 28 -17.15 -15.56 29.71
N LYS A 29 -17.50 -15.55 28.42
CA LYS A 29 -17.69 -14.31 27.66
C LYS A 29 -18.78 -13.42 28.26
N GLU A 30 -19.81 -14.03 28.84
CA GLU A 30 -20.93 -13.36 29.51
C GLU A 30 -20.52 -12.71 30.83
N GLU A 31 -19.65 -13.35 31.61
CA GLU A 31 -19.09 -12.77 32.84
C GLU A 31 -18.24 -11.53 32.53
N ILE A 32 -17.36 -11.64 31.53
CA ILE A 32 -16.53 -10.52 31.07
C ILE A 32 -17.42 -9.39 30.50
N LYS A 33 -18.43 -9.73 29.70
CA LYS A 33 -19.41 -8.76 29.18
C LYS A 33 -20.11 -8.00 30.29
N THR A 34 -20.62 -8.72 31.30
CA THR A 34 -21.31 -8.12 32.46
C THR A 34 -20.39 -7.17 33.21
N PHE A 35 -19.13 -7.56 33.41
CA PHE A 35 -18.12 -6.69 34.01
C PHE A 35 -17.90 -5.40 33.21
N ILE A 36 -17.72 -5.48 31.89
CA ILE A 36 -17.47 -4.30 31.03
C ILE A 36 -18.68 -3.36 31.01
N ILE A 37 -19.90 -3.90 30.94
CA ILE A 37 -21.14 -3.11 30.99
C ILE A 37 -21.25 -2.39 32.34
N ASN A 38 -21.03 -3.08 33.45
CA ASN A 38 -21.08 -2.49 34.79
C ASN A 38 -20.04 -1.38 34.96
N LEU A 39 -18.80 -1.62 34.53
CA LEU A 39 -17.72 -0.63 34.55
C LEU A 39 -18.10 0.63 33.75
N CYS A 40 -18.65 0.46 32.54
CA CYS A 40 -19.05 1.59 31.71
C CYS A 40 -20.21 2.38 32.35
N ASN A 41 -21.19 1.68 32.93
CA ASN A 41 -22.32 2.29 33.64
C ASN A 41 -21.85 3.11 34.85
N GLU A 42 -20.97 2.54 35.69
CA GLU A 42 -20.37 3.25 36.84
C GLU A 42 -19.63 4.52 36.41
N LYS A 43 -18.95 4.48 35.27
CA LYS A 43 -18.23 5.64 34.70
C LYS A 43 -19.12 6.57 33.85
N LYS A 44 -20.44 6.34 33.80
CA LYS A 44 -21.41 7.11 33.00
C LYS A 44 -21.01 7.19 31.52
N LEU A 45 -20.61 6.05 30.95
CA LEU A 45 -20.25 5.85 29.56
C LEU A 45 -21.27 4.93 28.91
N GLN A 46 -21.67 5.23 27.68
CA GLN A 46 -22.54 4.36 26.91
C GLN A 46 -21.69 3.57 25.91
N ILE A 47 -21.91 2.26 25.86
CA ILE A 47 -21.30 1.38 24.87
C ILE A 47 -22.19 1.40 23.62
N ASN A 48 -21.62 1.83 22.49
CA ASN A 48 -22.29 1.81 21.19
C ASN A 48 -22.16 0.45 20.50
N TYR A 49 -21.02 -0.22 20.71
CA TYR A 49 -20.70 -1.51 20.12
C TYR A 49 -19.76 -2.29 21.04
N LEU A 50 -19.97 -3.60 21.15
CA LEU A 50 -19.16 -4.54 21.94
C LEU A 50 -19.02 -5.85 21.18
N ILE A 51 -17.81 -6.39 21.14
CA ILE A 51 -17.54 -7.75 20.67
C ILE A 51 -16.54 -8.44 21.59
N ILE A 52 -16.80 -9.71 21.92
CA ILE A 52 -15.94 -10.56 22.75
C ILE A 52 -15.76 -11.90 22.05
N GLY A 53 -14.52 -12.27 21.74
CA GLY A 53 -14.14 -13.54 21.13
C GLY A 53 -13.19 -14.34 22.01
N ILE A 54 -13.20 -15.67 21.86
CA ILE A 54 -12.23 -16.56 22.50
C ILE A 54 -11.20 -16.97 21.44
N GLU A 55 -9.92 -16.79 21.75
CA GLU A 55 -8.81 -17.38 20.99
C GLU A 55 -8.37 -18.68 21.70
N ASN A 56 -8.51 -19.81 20.99
CA ASN A 56 -8.09 -21.12 21.48
C ASN A 56 -6.71 -21.45 20.90
N HIS A 57 -5.64 -21.21 21.66
CA HIS A 57 -4.32 -21.65 21.23
C HIS A 57 -4.18 -23.18 21.31
N GLN A 58 -3.65 -23.79 20.24
CA GLN A 58 -3.31 -25.22 20.17
C GLN A 58 -2.22 -25.64 21.18
N ASP A 59 -1.47 -24.68 21.75
CA ASP A 59 -0.40 -24.89 22.72
C ASP A 59 -0.90 -24.87 24.18
N HIS A 60 -1.88 -25.70 24.58
CA HIS A 60 -2.20 -26.10 25.98
C HIS A 60 -2.10 -25.08 27.16
N LYS A 61 -2.07 -23.75 26.95
CA LYS A 61 -1.70 -22.73 27.97
C LYS A 61 -2.85 -21.82 28.45
N GLY A 62 -4.10 -22.17 28.17
CA GLY A 62 -5.29 -21.52 28.70
C GLY A 62 -6.08 -20.71 27.66
N LYS A 63 -7.31 -20.32 28.00
CA LYS A 63 -8.20 -19.54 27.13
C LYS A 63 -7.80 -18.06 27.11
N HIS A 64 -7.82 -17.46 25.93
CA HIS A 64 -7.59 -16.02 25.74
C HIS A 64 -8.88 -15.34 25.31
N HIS A 65 -9.24 -14.25 25.99
CA HIS A 65 -10.43 -13.47 25.65
C HIS A 65 -10.01 -12.12 25.05
N HIS A 66 -10.50 -11.85 23.84
CA HIS A 66 -10.34 -10.57 23.19
C HIS A 66 -11.64 -9.79 23.26
N VAL A 67 -11.59 -8.59 23.83
CA VAL A 67 -12.73 -7.72 24.06
C VAL A 67 -12.50 -6.42 23.32
N PHE A 68 -13.37 -6.07 22.39
CA PHE A 68 -13.34 -4.77 21.72
C PHE A 68 -14.66 -4.04 21.93
N PHE A 69 -14.60 -2.76 22.33
CA PHE A 69 -15.80 -1.95 22.49
C PHE A 69 -15.59 -0.49 22.11
N GLN A 70 -16.69 0.13 21.68
CA GLN A 70 -16.75 1.51 21.23
C GLN A 70 -17.71 2.29 22.11
N LEU A 71 -17.23 3.40 22.66
CA LEU A 71 -17.99 4.26 23.55
C LEU A 71 -18.61 5.43 22.81
N ASN A 72 -19.66 6.03 23.38
CA ASN A 72 -20.27 7.25 22.85
C ASN A 72 -19.36 8.48 22.96
N LYS A 73 -18.49 8.51 23.98
CA LYS A 73 -17.52 9.58 24.24
C LYS A 73 -16.18 8.99 24.67
N GLN A 74 -15.14 9.81 24.62
CA GLN A 74 -13.79 9.41 25.01
C GLN A 74 -13.74 9.08 26.52
N PHE A 75 -13.32 7.87 26.85
CA PHE A 75 -13.05 7.46 28.22
C PHE A 75 -11.69 7.97 28.67
N ARG A 76 -11.64 8.60 29.85
CA ARG A 76 -10.43 9.21 30.42
C ARG A 76 -10.16 8.66 31.81
N THR A 77 -8.97 8.09 32.02
CA THR A 77 -8.54 7.61 33.35
C THR A 77 -7.02 7.72 33.47
N ARG A 78 -6.53 7.80 34.71
CA ARG A 78 -5.10 7.58 35.02
C ARG A 78 -4.86 6.18 35.57
N ASP A 79 -5.91 5.55 36.08
CA ASP A 79 -5.89 4.21 36.62
C ASP A 79 -6.39 3.21 35.56
N LEU A 80 -5.49 2.38 35.07
CA LEU A 80 -5.78 1.30 34.13
C LEU A 80 -6.17 -0.01 34.84
N THR A 81 -5.96 -0.10 36.16
CA THR A 81 -6.30 -1.30 36.93
C THR A 81 -7.81 -1.49 37.06
N ILE A 82 -8.60 -0.47 36.73
CA ILE A 82 -10.06 -0.56 36.60
C ILE A 82 -10.54 -1.63 35.60
N PHE A 83 -9.68 -2.06 34.67
CA PHE A 83 -9.99 -3.13 33.72
C PHE A 83 -9.62 -4.52 34.26
N ASN A 84 -9.04 -4.61 35.46
CA ASN A 84 -8.72 -5.88 36.10
C ASN A 84 -10.01 -6.56 36.58
N ILE A 85 -10.18 -7.84 36.22
CA ILE A 85 -11.32 -8.65 36.67
C ILE A 85 -10.87 -9.53 37.84
N PRO A 86 -11.53 -9.52 39.00
CA PRO A 86 -11.19 -10.43 40.10
C PRO A 86 -11.37 -11.90 39.70
N LYS A 87 -10.41 -12.77 40.05
CA LYS A 87 -10.50 -14.22 39.82
C LYS A 87 -11.55 -14.89 40.72
N ASN A 88 -11.76 -14.36 41.93
CA ASN A 88 -12.75 -14.81 42.90
C ASN A 88 -13.53 -13.62 43.49
N ILE A 89 -14.85 -13.58 43.31
CA ILE A 89 -15.72 -12.53 43.87
C ILE A 89 -15.86 -12.64 45.40
N LYS A 90 -15.65 -13.82 45.98
CA LYS A 90 -15.86 -14.12 47.42
C LYS A 90 -14.67 -13.78 48.33
N GLU A 91 -13.47 -13.56 47.79
CA GLU A 91 -12.23 -13.37 48.59
C GLU A 91 -11.86 -11.90 48.82
N LYS A 92 -12.83 -10.99 48.69
CA LYS A 92 -12.64 -9.54 48.86
C LYS A 92 -12.25 -9.11 50.29
N LYS A 93 -12.15 -10.04 51.25
CA LYS A 93 -11.90 -9.79 52.68
C LYS A 93 -10.55 -10.29 53.22
N LEU A 94 -9.65 -10.84 52.39
CA LEU A 94 -8.38 -11.41 52.87
C LEU A 94 -7.17 -10.83 52.11
N ILE A 95 -6.98 -9.51 52.19
CA ILE A 95 -5.74 -8.88 51.72
C ILE A 95 -5.15 -8.08 52.89
N ASP A 96 -4.66 -8.82 53.89
CA ASP A 96 -3.63 -8.37 54.80
C ASP A 96 -2.65 -9.55 54.96
N HIS A 97 -1.35 -9.25 54.93
CA HIS A 97 -0.17 -10.13 54.97
C HIS A 97 0.54 -10.41 53.63
N GLU A 98 1.86 -10.41 53.72
CA GLU A 98 2.84 -9.95 52.73
C GLU A 98 3.09 -10.89 51.54
N ASN A 99 3.60 -10.30 50.44
CA ASN A 99 4.11 -10.92 49.20
C ASN A 99 3.11 -11.55 48.23
N ILE A 100 1.96 -10.91 47.98
CA ILE A 100 1.01 -11.35 46.95
C ILE A 100 1.13 -10.51 45.68
N LYS A 101 1.30 -11.15 44.51
CA LYS A 101 1.36 -10.45 43.22
C LYS A 101 -0.07 -10.22 42.72
N ILE A 102 -0.38 -9.03 42.20
CA ILE A 102 -1.72 -8.64 41.70
C ILE A 102 -2.33 -9.69 40.74
N LYS A 103 -1.50 -10.33 39.92
CA LYS A 103 -1.87 -11.40 38.97
C LYS A 103 -2.47 -12.67 39.63
N ASP A 104 -2.25 -12.86 40.92
CA ASP A 104 -2.74 -14.03 41.65
C ASP A 104 -4.22 -13.85 42.03
N PHE A 105 -4.71 -12.60 42.10
CA PHE A 105 -6.10 -12.26 42.42
C PHE A 105 -6.91 -11.69 41.26
N PHE A 106 -6.25 -11.19 40.21
CA PHE A 106 -6.91 -10.51 39.09
C PHE A 106 -6.47 -11.05 37.74
N TYR A 107 -7.41 -11.09 36.80
CA TYR A 107 -7.14 -11.11 35.37
C TYR A 107 -6.84 -9.68 34.91
N SER A 108 -5.56 -9.40 34.64
CA SER A 108 -5.12 -8.12 34.11
C SER A 108 -5.02 -8.16 32.59
N PRO A 109 -5.74 -7.30 31.87
CA PRO A 109 -5.70 -7.32 30.41
C PRO A 109 -4.47 -6.60 29.86
N HIS A 110 -4.03 -7.01 28.68
CA HIS A 110 -3.28 -6.11 27.80
C HIS A 110 -4.27 -5.10 27.19
N ILE A 111 -3.96 -3.81 27.31
CA ILE A 111 -4.87 -2.72 26.97
C ILE A 111 -4.34 -1.97 25.75
N GLU A 112 -5.18 -1.87 24.73
CA GLU A 112 -4.98 -1.00 23.58
C GLU A 112 -6.19 -0.06 23.42
N PRO A 113 -5.97 1.19 23.00
CA PRO A 113 -4.70 1.80 22.61
C PRO A 113 -3.79 2.15 23.80
N ARG A 114 -2.46 2.15 23.60
CA ARG A 114 -1.54 2.76 24.57
C ARG A 114 -1.62 4.29 24.50
N PRO A 115 -1.30 5.03 25.58
CA PRO A 115 -1.24 6.50 25.52
C PRO A 115 -0.40 6.98 24.34
N GLY A 116 -1.03 7.68 23.39
CA GLY A 116 -0.38 8.17 22.17
C GLY A 116 -0.36 7.21 20.98
N ASN A 117 -0.93 6.00 21.09
CA ASN A 117 -0.99 5.02 19.99
C ASN A 117 -2.43 4.48 19.80
N PRO A 118 -3.31 5.19 19.06
CA PRO A 118 -4.69 4.76 18.82
C PRO A 118 -4.76 3.46 18.01
N ILE A 119 -5.89 2.74 18.13
CA ILE A 119 -6.20 1.59 17.28
C ILE A 119 -6.24 2.06 15.83
N LYS A 120 -5.40 1.51 14.94
CA LYS A 120 -5.23 2.00 13.56
C LYS A 120 -6.48 1.80 12.71
N ASP A 121 -7.13 0.66 12.83
CA ASP A 121 -8.36 0.33 12.11
C ASP A 121 -9.25 -0.54 13.00
N THR A 122 -10.49 -0.09 13.22
CA THR A 122 -11.45 -0.84 14.04
C THR A 122 -12.01 -2.08 13.32
N THR A 123 -11.99 -2.10 11.97
CA THR A 123 -12.42 -3.27 11.18
C THR A 123 -11.42 -4.40 11.35
N ASP A 124 -10.13 -4.10 11.31
CA ASP A 124 -9.07 -5.10 11.52
C ASP A 124 -9.20 -5.74 12.90
N VAL A 125 -9.42 -4.93 13.95
CA VAL A 125 -9.63 -5.43 15.32
C VAL A 125 -10.90 -6.28 15.41
N ARG A 126 -12.01 -5.84 14.81
CA ARG A 126 -13.26 -6.62 14.80
C ARG A 126 -13.08 -7.96 14.09
N ASN A 127 -12.39 -7.99 12.95
CA ASN A 127 -12.12 -9.21 12.20
C ASN A 127 -11.18 -10.15 12.98
N TYR A 128 -10.17 -9.60 13.67
CA TYR A 128 -9.29 -10.36 14.55
C TYR A 128 -10.08 -11.08 15.65
N VAL A 129 -11.01 -10.40 16.33
CA VAL A 129 -11.85 -11.00 17.38
C VAL A 129 -12.77 -12.11 16.84
N LYS A 130 -13.17 -12.03 15.57
CA LYS A 130 -14.07 -13.00 14.92
C LYS A 130 -13.37 -14.24 14.37
N LYS A 131 -12.04 -14.24 14.32
CA LYS A 131 -11.23 -15.23 13.59
C LYS A 131 -11.61 -16.68 13.88
N ASP A 132 -11.83 -17.01 15.16
CA ASP A 132 -12.07 -18.39 15.62
C ASP A 132 -13.57 -18.75 15.68
N GLY A 133 -14.47 -17.86 15.22
CA GLY A 133 -15.90 -18.12 15.09
C GLY A 133 -16.71 -18.14 16.38
N ASP A 134 -16.08 -18.20 17.56
CA ASP A 134 -16.76 -18.26 18.85
C ASP A 134 -16.77 -16.90 19.60
N PHE A 135 -17.73 -16.04 19.25
CA PHE A 135 -17.82 -14.67 19.76
C PHE A 135 -19.26 -14.22 20.12
N ILE A 136 -19.36 -13.20 20.97
CA ILE A 136 -20.58 -12.43 21.25
C ILE A 136 -20.40 -11.04 20.64
N GLU A 137 -21.40 -10.53 19.92
CA GLU A 137 -21.37 -9.21 19.28
C GLU A 137 -22.69 -8.47 19.52
N GLU A 138 -22.63 -7.21 19.98
CA GLU A 138 -23.80 -6.38 20.26
C GLU A 138 -23.59 -4.91 19.87
N GLY A 139 -24.70 -4.24 19.56
CA GLY A 139 -24.73 -2.82 19.24
C GLY A 139 -24.41 -2.50 17.78
N THR A 140 -24.14 -1.23 17.49
CA THR A 140 -23.93 -0.71 16.14
C THR A 140 -22.46 -0.39 15.91
N PHE A 141 -21.77 -1.23 15.15
CA PHE A 141 -20.36 -1.05 14.82
C PHE A 141 -20.12 0.24 14.04
N LYS A 142 -19.14 1.03 14.47
CA LYS A 142 -18.68 2.24 13.77
C LYS A 142 -17.28 2.04 13.24
N HIS A 143 -17.13 2.00 11.92
CA HIS A 143 -15.82 1.98 11.29
C HIS A 143 -15.04 3.28 11.57
N VAL A 144 -13.83 3.15 12.11
CA VAL A 144 -12.87 4.22 12.33
C VAL A 144 -11.49 3.73 11.88
N ARG A 145 -10.90 4.43 10.90
CA ARG A 145 -9.52 4.21 10.44
C ARG A 145 -8.69 5.45 10.75
N TYR A 146 -7.65 5.29 11.56
CA TYR A 146 -6.67 6.33 11.87
C TYR A 146 -5.57 6.30 10.81
N ILE A 147 -5.69 7.19 9.82
CA ILE A 147 -4.70 7.35 8.76
C ILE A 147 -3.58 8.26 9.30
N LYS A 148 -2.36 7.71 9.44
CA LYS A 148 -1.16 8.52 9.70
C LYS A 148 -0.78 9.26 8.42
N LEU A 149 -1.17 10.53 8.32
CA LEU A 149 -0.64 11.45 7.31
C LEU A 149 0.55 12.21 7.93
N SER A 150 1.63 12.34 7.16
CA SER A 150 2.98 12.68 7.65
C SER A 150 3.12 13.97 8.47
N LYS A 151 4.17 13.98 9.33
CA LYS A 151 4.75 15.03 10.21
C LYS A 151 4.11 15.24 11.60
N ASN A 152 4.73 14.59 12.60
CA ASN A 152 4.99 14.92 14.02
C ASN A 152 4.06 15.80 14.88
N GLU A 153 2.92 16.30 14.42
CA GLU A 153 1.91 16.95 15.26
C GLU A 153 0.54 16.33 15.02
N LYS A 154 -0.21 16.13 16.12
CA LYS A 154 -1.54 15.52 16.09
C LYS A 154 -2.53 16.48 15.42
N PRO A 155 -3.41 16.01 14.52
CA PRO A 155 -4.42 16.89 13.95
C PRO A 155 -5.36 17.40 15.04
N THR A 156 -5.70 18.67 14.97
CA THR A 156 -6.65 19.32 15.88
C THR A 156 -8.07 18.76 15.69
N GLU A 157 -8.95 19.02 16.65
CA GLU A 157 -10.36 18.63 16.58
C GLU A 157 -11.05 19.23 15.33
N LEU A 158 -10.75 20.49 15.02
CA LEU A 158 -11.25 21.19 13.82
C LEU A 158 -10.77 20.52 12.53
N GLU A 159 -9.51 20.12 12.47
CA GLU A 159 -8.96 19.39 11.31
C GLU A 159 -9.62 18.03 11.13
N SER A 160 -9.91 17.34 12.22
CA SER A 160 -10.60 16.05 12.20
C SER A 160 -12.03 16.19 11.70
N LEU A 161 -12.79 17.18 12.20
CA LEU A 161 -14.15 17.48 11.74
C LEU A 161 -14.18 17.83 10.25
N THR A 162 -13.25 18.68 9.81
CA THR A 162 -13.18 19.14 8.42
C THR A 162 -12.79 18.01 7.46
N ASN A 163 -11.83 17.15 7.85
CA ASN A 163 -11.45 15.98 7.08
C ASN A 163 -12.61 14.97 6.95
N ASN A 164 -13.35 14.72 8.04
CA ASN A 164 -14.53 13.84 8.01
C ASN A 164 -15.63 14.39 7.10
N TYR A 165 -15.88 15.70 7.14
CA TYR A 165 -16.85 16.33 6.25
C TYR A 165 -16.42 16.26 4.78
N PHE A 166 -15.14 16.46 4.49
CA PHE A 166 -14.59 16.23 3.16
C PHE A 166 -14.82 14.79 2.67
N LEU A 167 -14.61 13.77 3.52
CA LEU A 167 -14.88 12.37 3.16
C LEU A 167 -16.37 12.13 2.88
N LYS A 168 -17.28 12.79 3.60
CA LYS A 168 -18.72 12.74 3.32
C LYS A 168 -19.04 13.36 1.97
N LEU A 169 -18.50 14.54 1.67
CA LEU A 169 -18.66 15.18 0.36
C LEU A 169 -18.08 14.31 -0.76
N ARG A 170 -16.90 13.70 -0.56
CA ARG A 170 -16.31 12.79 -1.54
C ARG A 170 -17.28 11.66 -1.89
N LYS A 171 -17.90 11.02 -0.89
CA LYS A 171 -18.91 9.96 -1.13
C LYS A 171 -20.16 10.46 -1.84
N GLU A 172 -20.66 11.64 -1.47
CA GLU A 172 -21.85 12.25 -2.09
C GLU A 172 -21.64 12.54 -3.58
N TYR A 173 -20.44 12.99 -3.96
CA TYR A 173 -20.13 13.38 -5.34
C TYR A 173 -19.51 12.27 -6.18
N GLN A 174 -19.04 11.16 -5.57
CA GLN A 174 -18.63 9.95 -6.29
C GLN A 174 -19.77 9.31 -7.10
N GLN A 175 -21.03 9.59 -6.77
CA GLN A 175 -22.21 8.99 -7.41
C GLN A 175 -22.86 9.86 -8.49
N LYS A 176 -22.31 11.04 -8.80
CA LYS A 176 -22.91 12.01 -9.73
C LYS A 176 -22.01 12.22 -10.95
N GLU A 177 -22.47 11.82 -12.14
CA GLU A 177 -21.82 12.13 -13.42
C GLU A 177 -21.88 13.63 -13.71
N ILE A 178 -20.89 14.41 -13.23
CA ILE A 178 -20.85 15.86 -13.40
C ILE A 178 -19.43 16.33 -13.74
N ASN A 179 -19.35 17.35 -14.61
CA ASN A 179 -18.13 18.06 -15.01
C ASN A 179 -17.16 18.31 -13.84
N ILE A 180 -15.98 17.68 -13.92
CA ILE A 180 -14.93 17.62 -12.88
C ILE A 180 -14.52 19.00 -12.35
N SER A 181 -14.42 20.01 -13.22
CA SER A 181 -13.99 21.36 -12.81
C SER A 181 -15.04 22.07 -11.96
N LYS A 182 -16.32 21.88 -12.28
CA LYS A 182 -17.46 22.43 -11.53
C LYS A 182 -17.61 21.71 -10.19
N THR A 183 -17.48 20.38 -10.19
CA THR A 183 -17.55 19.52 -8.99
C THR A 183 -16.46 19.86 -7.97
N LYS A 184 -15.21 20.05 -8.40
CA LYS A 184 -14.10 20.47 -7.50
C LYS A 184 -14.37 21.82 -6.85
N ASN A 185 -14.81 22.80 -7.64
CA ASN A 185 -15.12 24.13 -7.12
C ASN A 185 -16.31 24.10 -6.14
N GLU A 186 -17.30 23.25 -6.39
CA GLU A 186 -18.46 23.08 -5.52
C GLU A 186 -18.10 22.40 -4.19
N ILE A 187 -17.33 21.30 -4.23
CA ILE A 187 -16.86 20.61 -3.02
C ILE A 187 -15.95 21.53 -2.20
N PHE A 188 -15.05 22.27 -2.86
CA PHE A 188 -14.21 23.27 -2.19
C PHE A 188 -15.05 24.35 -1.49
N LYS A 189 -16.08 24.88 -2.16
CA LYS A 189 -17.01 25.85 -1.55
C LYS A 189 -17.74 25.27 -0.35
N LYS A 190 -18.31 24.06 -0.47
CA LYS A 190 -19.01 23.37 0.63
C LYS A 190 -18.07 23.12 1.82
N LEU A 191 -16.86 22.64 1.55
CA LEU A 191 -15.85 22.38 2.59
C LEU A 191 -15.42 23.67 3.30
N LYS A 192 -15.23 24.76 2.55
CA LYS A 192 -14.89 26.08 3.11
C LYS A 192 -16.02 26.61 4.00
N LEU A 193 -17.28 26.56 3.54
CA LEU A 193 -18.45 27.00 4.32
C LEU A 193 -18.62 26.19 5.61
N TYR A 194 -18.40 24.87 5.55
CA TYR A 194 -18.43 24.04 6.75
C TYR A 194 -17.33 24.42 7.73
N ALA A 195 -16.09 24.62 7.25
CA ALA A 195 -15.00 25.08 8.10
C ALA A 195 -15.27 26.48 8.72
N GLU A 196 -15.89 27.40 7.97
CA GLU A 196 -16.30 28.73 8.45
C GLU A 196 -17.37 28.63 9.55
N SER A 197 -18.29 27.66 9.44
CA SER A 197 -19.33 27.40 10.44
C SER A 197 -18.78 26.84 11.76
N LEU A 198 -17.62 26.16 11.71
CA LEU A 198 -16.95 25.66 12.90
C LEU A 198 -16.14 26.76 13.59
N GLU A 199 -15.30 27.47 12.81
CA GLU A 199 -14.54 28.62 13.29
C GLU A 199 -14.17 29.55 12.09
N PRO A 200 -14.62 30.81 12.06
CA PRO A 200 -14.43 31.69 10.90
C PRO A 200 -12.97 31.88 10.46
N ASN A 201 -12.05 32.00 11.42
CA ASN A 201 -10.63 32.22 11.15
C ASN A 201 -9.90 30.96 10.68
N TYR A 202 -10.41 29.78 11.02
CA TYR A 202 -9.80 28.50 10.67
C TYR A 202 -9.90 28.23 9.16
N ALA A 203 -11.05 28.55 8.55
CA ALA A 203 -11.26 28.34 7.12
C ALA A 203 -10.37 29.23 6.25
N PHE A 204 -10.17 30.49 6.64
CA PHE A 204 -9.29 31.41 5.93
C PHE A 204 -7.83 30.91 5.96
N LYS A 205 -7.34 30.51 7.14
CA LYS A 205 -5.97 29.99 7.31
C LYS A 205 -5.72 28.67 6.55
N ASN A 206 -6.76 27.85 6.36
CA ASN A 206 -6.65 26.51 5.77
C ASN A 206 -7.18 26.41 4.33
N ALA A 207 -7.53 27.52 3.68
CA ALA A 207 -8.06 27.51 2.32
C ALA A 207 -7.15 26.81 1.30
N LYS A 208 -5.83 27.01 1.40
CA LYS A 208 -4.85 26.32 0.54
C LYS A 208 -4.86 24.80 0.76
N ARG A 209 -4.93 24.36 2.03
CA ARG A 209 -5.04 22.94 2.38
C ARG A 209 -6.32 22.32 1.83
N PHE A 210 -7.47 22.99 1.98
CA PHE A 210 -8.74 22.48 1.46
C PHE A 210 -8.71 22.35 -0.06
N LYS A 211 -8.06 23.30 -0.75
CA LYS A 211 -7.85 23.22 -2.19
C LYS A 211 -7.00 21.99 -2.53
N ASN A 212 -5.88 21.77 -1.86
CA ASN A 212 -5.06 20.57 -2.08
C ASN A 212 -5.84 19.29 -1.80
N MET A 213 -6.60 19.21 -0.69
CA MET A 213 -7.43 18.06 -0.37
C MET A 213 -8.43 17.71 -1.48
N VAL A 214 -9.12 18.72 -2.02
CA VAL A 214 -10.07 18.56 -3.12
C VAL A 214 -9.38 18.18 -4.44
N PHE A 215 -8.17 18.67 -4.68
CA PHE A 215 -7.44 18.41 -5.92
C PHE A 215 -6.70 17.07 -5.92
N GLU A 216 -6.19 16.61 -4.76
CA GLU A 216 -5.43 15.38 -4.58
C GLU A 216 -6.32 14.16 -4.28
N TYR A 217 -7.28 14.29 -3.34
CA TYR A 217 -7.98 13.12 -2.77
C TYR A 217 -9.35 12.81 -3.39
N ILE A 218 -9.85 13.64 -4.32
CA ILE A 218 -11.06 13.29 -5.07
C ILE A 218 -10.80 12.18 -6.11
N PHE A 219 -9.53 11.81 -6.35
CA PHE A 219 -9.16 10.85 -7.39
C PHE A 219 -8.51 9.53 -6.93
N GLU A 220 -8.52 9.18 -5.65
CA GLU A 220 -7.95 7.88 -5.20
C GLU A 220 -8.89 6.66 -5.37
N SER A 221 -9.92 6.79 -6.20
CA SER A 221 -10.68 5.62 -6.64
C SER A 221 -11.18 5.85 -8.05
N ASP A 222 -10.26 6.24 -8.92
CA ASP A 222 -10.35 5.86 -10.30
C ASP A 222 -9.17 4.91 -10.54
N ILE A 223 -9.44 3.60 -10.51
CA ILE A 223 -9.16 2.88 -11.76
C ILE A 223 -9.92 3.69 -12.79
N LYS A 224 -9.27 4.73 -13.35
CA LYS A 224 -9.59 5.05 -14.72
C LYS A 224 -9.28 3.72 -15.36
N GLU A 225 -10.31 3.00 -15.77
CA GLU A 225 -10.23 2.39 -17.07
C GLU A 225 -9.85 3.57 -17.98
N LEU A 226 -8.54 3.83 -18.04
CA LEU A 226 -7.92 4.50 -19.15
C LEU A 226 -8.51 3.72 -20.31
N PRO A 227 -9.21 4.39 -21.23
CA PRO A 227 -9.92 3.69 -22.29
C PRO A 227 -8.96 2.64 -22.82
N ILE A 228 -9.30 1.37 -22.61
CA ILE A 228 -8.52 0.27 -23.16
C ILE A 228 -8.68 0.50 -24.64
N PHE A 229 -7.68 1.12 -25.25
CA PHE A 229 -7.68 1.40 -26.65
C PHE A 229 -7.88 0.06 -27.35
N ASP A 230 -8.79 0.04 -28.34
CA ASP A 230 -9.02 -1.15 -29.14
C ASP A 230 -7.66 -1.68 -29.59
N PHE A 231 -7.33 -2.90 -29.15
CA PHE A 231 -6.05 -3.53 -29.40
C PHE A 231 -5.72 -3.56 -30.90
N CYS A 232 -6.75 -3.59 -31.77
CA CYS A 232 -6.60 -3.54 -33.21
C CYS A 232 -5.96 -2.23 -33.72
N THR A 233 -6.02 -1.13 -32.96
CA THR A 233 -5.38 0.14 -33.32
C THR A 233 -3.85 0.07 -33.29
N PHE A 234 -3.27 -0.79 -32.45
CA PHE A 234 -1.82 -0.92 -32.30
C PHE A 234 -1.17 -1.87 -33.31
N LYS A 235 -1.95 -2.79 -33.89
CA LYS A 235 -1.50 -3.77 -34.90
C LYS A 235 -1.02 -3.15 -36.22
N LYS A 236 -1.07 -1.83 -36.36
CA LYS A 236 -0.57 -1.09 -37.55
C LYS A 236 0.85 -0.57 -37.36
N ILE A 237 1.41 -0.63 -36.16
CA ILE A 237 2.72 -0.07 -35.85
C ILE A 237 3.71 -1.22 -35.60
N PRO A 238 4.69 -1.48 -36.49
CA PRO A 238 5.55 -2.67 -36.42
C PRO A 238 6.28 -2.86 -35.09
N ILE A 239 6.78 -1.79 -34.48
CA ILE A 239 7.45 -1.88 -33.18
C ILE A 239 6.50 -2.33 -32.06
N LEU A 240 5.22 -1.91 -32.11
CA LEU A 240 4.24 -2.32 -31.10
C LEU A 240 3.84 -3.79 -31.26
N ILE A 241 3.78 -4.28 -32.51
CA ILE A 241 3.61 -5.71 -32.82
C ILE A 241 4.78 -6.50 -32.24
N SER A 242 6.02 -6.06 -32.49
CA SER A 242 7.22 -6.74 -31.96
C SER A 242 7.21 -6.82 -30.42
N ILE A 243 6.76 -5.76 -29.74
CA ILE A 243 6.60 -5.78 -28.28
C ILE A 243 5.53 -6.78 -27.83
N TYR A 244 4.40 -6.83 -28.56
CA TYR A 244 3.35 -7.81 -28.30
C TYR A 244 3.86 -9.24 -28.44
N ASP A 245 4.54 -9.56 -29.55
CA ASP A 245 5.08 -10.89 -29.84
C ASP A 245 6.10 -11.32 -28.77
N ILE A 246 6.93 -10.39 -28.27
CA ILE A 246 7.84 -10.65 -27.15
C ILE A 246 7.05 -11.04 -25.89
N LEU A 247 6.01 -10.30 -25.52
CA LEU A 247 5.22 -10.57 -24.32
C LEU A 247 4.37 -11.84 -24.45
N GLU A 248 3.83 -12.11 -25.63
CA GLU A 248 3.10 -13.34 -25.94
C GLU A 248 4.04 -14.56 -25.82
N THR A 249 5.23 -14.48 -26.40
CA THR A 249 6.27 -15.53 -26.26
C THR A 249 6.64 -15.74 -24.78
N GLN A 250 6.78 -14.67 -23.99
CA GLN A 250 7.05 -14.79 -22.56
C GLN A 250 5.90 -15.45 -21.80
N LYS A 251 4.64 -15.14 -22.13
CA LYS A 251 3.44 -15.79 -21.58
C LYS A 251 3.44 -17.29 -21.84
N GLU A 252 3.70 -17.71 -23.07
CA GLU A 252 3.77 -19.13 -23.41
C GLU A 252 4.88 -19.84 -22.62
N GLN A 253 6.04 -19.18 -22.45
CA GLN A 253 7.17 -19.73 -21.71
C GLN A 253 6.93 -19.80 -20.19
N LEU A 254 6.13 -18.89 -19.61
CA LEU A 254 5.71 -18.98 -18.20
C LEU A 254 4.98 -20.28 -17.89
N SER A 255 4.17 -20.75 -18.85
CA SER A 255 3.35 -21.97 -18.72
C SER A 255 4.18 -23.25 -18.69
N ASN A 256 5.39 -23.21 -19.29
CA ASN A 256 6.21 -24.39 -19.57
C ASN A 256 7.24 -24.74 -18.48
N SER A 257 7.12 -24.17 -17.27
CA SER A 257 7.92 -24.52 -16.06
C SER A 257 9.46 -24.51 -16.21
N ILE A 258 10.00 -23.86 -17.25
CA ILE A 258 11.44 -23.62 -17.35
C ILE A 258 11.74 -22.35 -16.58
N SER A 259 12.53 -22.46 -15.52
CA SER A 259 13.03 -21.34 -14.70
C SER A 259 13.96 -20.43 -15.51
N LYS A 260 13.39 -19.67 -16.46
CA LYS A 260 14.10 -18.69 -17.26
C LYS A 260 13.65 -17.30 -16.82
N ARG A 261 14.59 -16.49 -16.33
CA ARG A 261 14.34 -15.07 -16.04
C ARG A 261 14.26 -14.34 -17.37
N PHE A 262 13.14 -13.68 -17.62
CA PHE A 262 13.02 -12.85 -18.81
C PHE A 262 13.83 -11.57 -18.65
N LYS A 263 14.36 -11.05 -19.76
CA LYS A 263 15.02 -9.75 -19.76
C LYS A 263 13.97 -8.66 -19.53
N THR A 264 14.30 -7.69 -18.69
CA THR A 264 13.44 -6.52 -18.44
C THR A 264 13.27 -5.71 -19.71
N LEU A 265 12.04 -5.34 -20.05
CA LEU A 265 11.77 -4.43 -21.17
C LEU A 265 11.92 -3.00 -20.68
N ILE A 266 12.94 -2.29 -21.16
CA ILE A 266 13.14 -0.86 -20.89
C ILE A 266 12.62 -0.09 -22.09
N VAL A 267 11.51 0.63 -21.91
CA VAL A 267 10.77 1.27 -22.97
C VAL A 267 10.89 2.78 -22.82
N GLU A 268 11.71 3.36 -23.69
CA GLU A 268 11.91 4.79 -23.80
C GLU A 268 10.93 5.38 -24.81
N GLY A 269 10.35 6.52 -24.46
CA GLY A 269 9.72 7.38 -25.43
C GLY A 269 9.26 8.70 -24.84
N ASN A 270 8.72 9.57 -25.68
CA ASN A 270 8.25 10.89 -25.28
C ASN A 270 7.22 10.87 -24.14
N SER A 271 7.23 11.92 -23.33
CA SER A 271 6.21 12.14 -22.31
C SER A 271 4.82 12.22 -22.96
N LYS A 272 3.82 11.58 -22.34
CA LYS A 272 2.43 11.52 -22.85
C LYS A 272 2.27 10.80 -24.22
N SER A 273 3.20 9.93 -24.61
CA SER A 273 3.09 9.12 -25.84
C SER A 273 2.13 7.93 -25.72
N GLY A 274 1.53 7.69 -24.56
CA GLY A 274 0.57 6.59 -24.34
C GLY A 274 1.20 5.26 -23.92
N LYS A 275 2.49 5.23 -23.55
CA LYS A 275 3.22 4.01 -23.12
C LYS A 275 2.46 3.21 -22.07
N THR A 276 2.02 3.88 -21.01
CA THR A 276 1.30 3.26 -19.89
C THR A 276 0.00 2.62 -20.35
N GLN A 277 -0.77 3.30 -21.20
CA GLN A 277 -2.02 2.78 -21.75
C GLN A 277 -1.78 1.58 -22.66
N PHE A 278 -0.76 1.66 -23.53
CA PHE A 278 -0.38 0.57 -24.42
C PHE A 278 -0.08 -0.71 -23.64
N PHE A 279 0.82 -0.67 -22.65
CA PHE A 279 1.17 -1.87 -21.87
C PHE A 279 0.02 -2.40 -21.02
N LYS A 280 -0.81 -1.52 -20.44
CA LYS A 280 -2.03 -1.96 -19.75
C LYS A 280 -2.99 -2.68 -20.70
N SER A 281 -3.19 -2.16 -21.92
CA SER A 281 -4.05 -2.80 -22.92
C SER A 281 -3.50 -4.15 -23.37
N VAL A 282 -2.20 -4.23 -23.67
CA VAL A 282 -1.53 -5.46 -24.11
C VAL A 282 -1.59 -6.54 -23.02
N LEU A 283 -1.20 -6.21 -21.78
CA LEU A 283 -1.18 -7.20 -20.70
C LEU A 283 -2.58 -7.68 -20.33
N THR A 284 -3.58 -6.79 -20.35
CA THR A 284 -4.99 -7.17 -20.17
C THR A 284 -5.45 -8.10 -21.29
N ASN A 285 -5.12 -7.81 -22.54
CA ASN A 285 -5.46 -8.68 -23.68
C ASN A 285 -4.78 -10.05 -23.60
N LEU A 286 -3.53 -10.09 -23.13
CA LEU A 286 -2.77 -11.31 -22.89
C LEU A 286 -3.17 -12.00 -21.58
N GLU A 287 -4.13 -11.50 -20.80
CA GLU A 287 -4.54 -12.05 -19.50
C GLU A 287 -3.35 -12.24 -18.52
N LEU A 288 -2.34 -11.36 -18.61
CA LEU A 288 -1.19 -11.37 -17.73
C LEU A 288 -1.47 -10.45 -16.52
N PRO A 289 -1.65 -10.97 -15.30
CA PRO A 289 -1.87 -10.13 -14.13
C PRO A 289 -0.60 -9.31 -13.81
N PHE A 290 -0.78 -8.01 -13.58
CA PHE A 290 0.33 -7.07 -13.41
C PHE A 290 0.18 -6.10 -12.23
N ASN A 291 1.30 -5.77 -11.59
CA ASN A 291 1.43 -4.62 -10.71
C ASN A 291 1.79 -3.38 -11.52
N TYR A 292 1.22 -2.24 -11.14
CA TYR A 292 1.57 -0.94 -11.68
C TYR A 292 2.19 -0.09 -10.56
N ILE A 293 3.51 0.05 -10.62
CA ILE A 293 4.34 0.70 -9.59
C ILE A 293 4.79 2.03 -10.18
N LYS A 294 4.33 3.14 -9.57
CA LYS A 294 4.55 4.49 -10.08
C LYS A 294 5.21 5.36 -9.02
N ASP A 295 6.10 6.26 -9.45
CA ASP A 295 6.79 7.30 -8.66
C ASP A 295 7.75 6.76 -7.57
N ASP A 296 7.41 5.67 -6.91
CA ASP A 296 8.24 5.04 -5.89
C ASP A 296 8.14 3.50 -5.94
N VAL A 297 9.25 2.82 -5.70
CA VAL A 297 9.27 1.36 -5.58
C VAL A 297 8.90 0.98 -4.14
N ASP A 298 7.62 0.64 -3.96
CA ASP A 298 7.08 0.14 -2.69
C ASP A 298 6.52 -1.28 -2.85
N PHE A 299 7.19 -2.26 -2.22
CA PHE A 299 6.79 -3.67 -2.21
C PHE A 299 5.91 -4.01 -1.00
N SER A 300 5.11 -3.07 -0.51
CA SER A 300 4.24 -3.29 0.64
C SER A 300 3.01 -4.09 0.25
N ASP A 301 2.51 -4.90 1.18
CA ASP A 301 1.28 -5.70 0.98
C ASP A 301 0.08 -4.85 0.55
N GLU A 302 0.11 -3.52 0.78
CA GLU A 302 -0.92 -2.57 0.36
C GLU A 302 -0.77 -2.15 -1.13
N ASN A 303 0.46 -2.10 -1.64
CA ASN A 303 0.79 -1.54 -2.96
C ASN A 303 1.39 -2.56 -3.95
N TYR A 304 1.66 -3.78 -3.49
CA TYR A 304 2.31 -4.84 -4.25
C TYR A 304 1.64 -6.19 -3.98
N ASP A 305 1.33 -6.90 -5.06
CA ASP A 305 0.74 -8.22 -5.03
C ASP A 305 1.74 -9.24 -5.59
N GLU A 306 2.16 -10.20 -4.74
CA GLU A 306 3.16 -11.22 -5.10
C GLU A 306 2.62 -12.29 -6.06
N ASP A 307 1.30 -12.38 -6.22
CA ASP A 307 0.67 -13.35 -7.12
C ASP A 307 0.66 -12.87 -8.58
N LYS A 308 0.99 -11.59 -8.81
CA LYS A 308 1.06 -11.03 -10.16
C LYS A 308 2.42 -11.29 -10.81
N CYS A 309 2.38 -11.79 -12.04
CA CYS A 309 3.55 -12.24 -12.78
C CYS A 309 4.31 -11.12 -13.52
N VAL A 310 3.73 -9.92 -13.60
CA VAL A 310 4.33 -8.77 -14.30
C VAL A 310 4.40 -7.54 -13.39
N ASN A 311 5.51 -6.79 -13.43
CA ASN A 311 5.61 -5.47 -12.83
C ASN A 311 5.86 -4.41 -13.90
N ILE A 312 5.01 -3.38 -13.93
CA ILE A 312 5.25 -2.15 -14.70
C ILE A 312 5.79 -1.10 -13.74
N TYR A 313 7.00 -0.62 -13.99
CA TYR A 313 7.62 0.50 -13.29
C TYR A 313 7.51 1.75 -14.17
N ASP A 314 6.80 2.77 -13.70
CA ASP A 314 6.53 4.00 -14.44
C ASP A 314 6.97 5.22 -13.63
N ASP A 315 7.58 6.20 -14.29
CA ASP A 315 8.17 7.39 -13.66
C ASP A 315 9.14 7.06 -12.50
N ILE A 316 10.02 6.08 -12.66
CA ILE A 316 11.04 5.69 -11.65
C ILE A 316 12.45 5.81 -12.23
N ASP A 317 13.31 6.59 -11.57
CA ASP A 317 14.69 6.80 -11.97
C ASP A 317 15.59 5.59 -11.60
N ILE A 318 16.53 5.25 -12.49
CA ILE A 318 17.56 4.24 -12.25
C ILE A 318 18.43 4.55 -11.03
N TYR A 319 18.68 5.83 -10.74
CA TYR A 319 19.44 6.23 -9.55
C TYR A 319 18.69 5.89 -8.25
N ASP A 320 17.37 6.01 -8.22
CA ASP A 320 16.55 5.64 -7.05
C ASP A 320 16.56 4.13 -6.82
N ILE A 321 16.45 3.36 -7.91
CA ILE A 321 16.57 1.90 -7.89
C ILE A 321 17.94 1.48 -7.33
N GLN A 322 19.01 2.12 -7.78
CA GLN A 322 20.38 1.83 -7.34
C GLN A 322 20.63 2.22 -5.88
N ALA A 323 20.16 3.40 -5.45
CA ALA A 323 20.30 3.86 -4.08
C ALA A 323 19.66 2.90 -3.06
N ARG A 324 18.65 2.13 -3.50
CA ARG A 324 17.96 1.13 -2.68
C ARG A 324 18.45 -0.30 -2.88
N ASN A 325 19.49 -0.51 -3.69
CA ASN A 325 20.01 -1.83 -4.08
C ASN A 325 18.97 -2.74 -4.76
N LEU A 326 18.05 -2.16 -5.52
CA LEU A 326 16.95 -2.87 -6.17
C LEU A 326 17.24 -3.26 -7.63
N THR A 327 18.41 -2.93 -8.17
CA THR A 327 18.75 -3.19 -9.58
C THR A 327 18.59 -4.65 -9.96
N LYS A 328 18.97 -5.60 -9.09
CA LYS A 328 18.81 -7.02 -9.40
C LYS A 328 17.36 -7.49 -9.38
N VAL A 329 16.51 -6.86 -8.57
CA VAL A 329 15.08 -7.15 -8.50
C VAL A 329 14.37 -6.60 -9.74
N VAL A 330 14.57 -5.30 -10.02
CA VAL A 330 13.83 -4.56 -11.07
C VAL A 330 14.37 -4.87 -12.47
N ILE A 331 15.69 -4.89 -12.65
CA ILE A 331 16.33 -5.12 -13.96
C ILE A 331 16.64 -6.60 -14.17
N GLY A 332 16.97 -7.33 -13.10
CA GLY A 332 17.40 -8.73 -13.20
C GLY A 332 16.29 -9.76 -12.99
N ASN A 333 15.06 -9.33 -12.69
CA ASN A 333 13.94 -10.20 -12.28
C ASN A 333 14.38 -11.24 -11.23
N GLN A 334 15.20 -10.81 -10.27
CA GLN A 334 15.75 -11.71 -9.25
C GLN A 334 14.66 -12.08 -8.24
N LYS A 335 14.25 -13.35 -8.27
CA LYS A 335 13.34 -13.96 -7.30
C LYS A 335 13.96 -14.09 -5.91
N ASP A 336 13.10 -14.21 -4.90
CA ASP A 336 13.49 -14.47 -3.51
C ASP A 336 14.43 -13.42 -2.90
N SER A 337 14.30 -12.18 -3.35
CA SER A 337 15.19 -11.09 -2.95
C SER A 337 14.78 -10.46 -1.62
N ILE A 338 15.75 -10.13 -0.78
CA ILE A 338 15.51 -9.38 0.46
C ILE A 338 15.53 -7.89 0.14
N VAL A 339 14.40 -7.21 0.30
CA VAL A 339 14.25 -5.78 0.05
C VAL A 339 14.20 -4.99 1.36
N ASN A 340 14.93 -3.87 1.39
CA ASN A 340 14.82 -2.90 2.47
C ASN A 340 13.68 -1.94 2.14
N MET A 341 12.57 -2.12 2.83
CA MET A 341 11.40 -1.26 2.68
C MET A 341 11.46 -0.06 3.62
N LYS A 342 10.96 1.09 3.16
CA LYS A 342 10.91 2.30 3.98
C LYS A 342 10.01 2.05 5.20
N TYR A 343 10.58 2.14 6.39
CA TYR A 343 9.88 1.96 7.67
C TYR A 343 9.32 0.54 7.97
N LYS A 344 9.72 -0.47 7.20
CA LYS A 344 9.45 -1.89 7.49
C LYS A 344 10.77 -2.66 7.68
N PRO A 345 10.77 -3.76 8.47
CA PRO A 345 11.91 -4.66 8.51
C PRO A 345 12.21 -5.22 7.12
N ARG A 346 13.39 -5.80 6.93
CA ARG A 346 13.78 -6.47 5.69
C ARG A 346 12.76 -7.56 5.35
N THR A 347 12.12 -7.42 4.20
CA THR A 347 11.11 -8.37 3.73
C THR A 347 11.68 -9.16 2.56
N LYS A 348 11.43 -10.47 2.55
CA LYS A 348 11.74 -11.30 1.41
C LYS A 348 10.56 -11.21 0.44
N ILE A 349 10.82 -10.83 -0.81
CA ILE A 349 9.81 -10.81 -1.86
C ILE A 349 10.04 -11.95 -2.84
N LYS A 350 8.96 -12.53 -3.33
CA LYS A 350 9.01 -13.58 -4.37
C LYS A 350 9.65 -13.07 -5.68
N GLY A 351 9.52 -11.76 -5.93
CA GLY A 351 9.93 -11.13 -7.18
C GLY A 351 8.87 -11.28 -8.27
N THR A 352 9.20 -10.89 -9.50
CA THR A 352 8.31 -11.00 -10.67
C THR A 352 9.02 -11.76 -11.78
N ASP A 353 8.25 -12.28 -12.74
CA ASP A 353 8.81 -12.97 -13.90
C ASP A 353 9.11 -12.01 -15.04
N ILE A 354 8.23 -11.02 -15.25
CA ILE A 354 8.34 -10.02 -16.31
C ILE A 354 8.40 -8.62 -15.68
N SER A 355 9.45 -7.87 -15.96
CA SER A 355 9.51 -6.45 -15.61
C SER A 355 9.50 -5.58 -16.86
N ILE A 356 8.70 -4.53 -16.82
CA ILE A 356 8.61 -3.49 -17.85
C ILE A 356 8.90 -2.16 -17.16
N MET A 357 9.88 -1.43 -17.66
CA MET A 357 10.22 -0.08 -17.21
C MET A 357 9.84 0.92 -18.28
N LEU A 358 8.98 1.87 -17.94
CA LEU A 358 8.59 2.97 -18.82
C LEU A 358 9.43 4.18 -18.44
N VAL A 359 10.23 4.66 -19.38
CA VAL A 359 11.14 5.79 -19.16
C VAL A 359 10.91 6.89 -20.19
N ASN A 360 11.19 8.12 -19.77
CA ASN A 360 11.18 9.29 -20.63
C ASN A 360 12.63 9.65 -21.00
N GLU A 361 12.82 10.49 -22.02
CA GLU A 361 14.16 10.84 -22.51
C GLU A 361 15.09 11.45 -21.44
N ASP A 362 14.52 12.20 -20.49
CA ASP A 362 15.25 12.83 -19.37
C ASP A 362 15.80 11.80 -18.38
N THR A 363 15.14 10.65 -18.26
CA THR A 363 15.49 9.52 -17.39
C THR A 363 15.99 8.30 -18.18
N SER A 364 16.45 8.51 -19.41
CA SER A 364 16.91 7.46 -20.32
C SER A 364 17.98 6.56 -19.68
N ILE A 365 17.64 5.28 -19.52
CA ILE A 365 18.55 4.25 -19.00
C ILE A 365 19.60 3.89 -20.05
N GLU A 366 19.27 4.00 -21.35
CA GLU A 366 20.24 3.77 -22.42
C GLU A 366 21.35 4.83 -22.38
N LYS A 367 20.98 6.11 -22.20
CA LYS A 367 21.94 7.21 -21.99
C LYS A 367 22.75 7.00 -20.72
N TYR A 368 22.13 6.61 -19.61
CA TYR A 368 22.84 6.23 -18.38
C TYR A 368 23.89 5.14 -18.65
N CYS A 369 23.54 4.09 -19.39
CA CYS A 369 24.46 3.00 -19.72
C CYS A 369 25.63 3.49 -20.57
N PHE A 370 25.35 4.33 -21.57
CA PHE A 370 26.36 4.91 -22.45
C PHE A 370 27.33 5.82 -21.70
N ASP A 371 26.83 6.69 -20.82
CA ASP A 371 27.66 7.60 -20.02
C ASP A 371 28.55 6.83 -19.04
N ASN A 372 28.05 5.76 -18.42
CA ASN A 372 28.86 4.91 -17.55
C ASN A 372 29.92 4.14 -18.34
N PHE A 373 29.59 3.65 -19.54
CA PHE A 373 30.56 3.03 -20.45
C PHE A 373 31.70 4.00 -20.80
N LYS A 374 31.37 5.22 -21.22
CA LYS A 374 32.36 6.27 -21.54
C LYS A 374 33.26 6.62 -20.36
N ARG A 375 32.75 6.53 -19.14
CA ARG A 375 33.49 6.78 -17.90
C ARG A 375 34.27 5.56 -17.39
N GLY A 376 34.29 4.44 -18.11
CA GLY A 376 34.98 3.21 -17.70
C GLY A 376 34.34 2.50 -16.49
N ARG A 377 33.12 2.87 -16.12
CA ARG A 377 32.35 2.26 -15.02
C ARG A 377 31.73 0.93 -15.48
N LYS A 378 31.55 -0.05 -14.59
CA LYS A 378 31.07 -1.41 -14.97
C LYS A 378 29.57 -1.61 -14.76
N GLU A 379 28.91 -0.67 -14.11
CA GLU A 379 27.51 -0.71 -13.66
C GLU A 379 26.54 -0.89 -14.84
N TYR A 380 26.88 -0.35 -16.02
CA TYR A 380 26.07 -0.50 -17.24
C TYR A 380 26.02 -1.93 -17.77
N LYS A 381 27.06 -2.76 -17.51
CA LYS A 381 27.17 -4.12 -18.07
C LYS A 381 26.02 -4.99 -17.60
N TYR A 382 25.74 -4.96 -16.30
CA TYR A 382 24.65 -5.72 -15.70
C TYR A 382 23.29 -5.34 -16.30
N ILE A 383 23.03 -4.03 -16.49
CA ILE A 383 21.76 -3.57 -17.07
C ILE A 383 21.64 -4.06 -18.51
N ARG A 384 22.68 -3.88 -19.34
CA ARG A 384 22.68 -4.30 -20.74
C ARG A 384 22.51 -5.81 -20.92
N GLU A 385 23.10 -6.62 -20.04
CA GLU A 385 22.95 -8.07 -20.08
C GLU A 385 21.53 -8.54 -19.74
N ASN A 386 20.83 -7.82 -18.87
CA ASN A 386 19.54 -8.24 -18.30
C ASN A 386 18.32 -7.48 -18.86
N ALA A 387 18.50 -6.56 -19.81
CA ALA A 387 17.42 -5.78 -20.38
C ALA A 387 17.38 -5.79 -21.93
N ILE A 388 16.18 -5.59 -22.47
CA ILE A 388 15.93 -5.25 -23.88
C ILE A 388 15.53 -3.77 -23.90
N PHE A 389 16.21 -2.96 -24.71
CA PHE A 389 15.92 -1.54 -24.84
C PHE A 389 15.01 -1.32 -26.03
N ILE A 390 13.93 -0.59 -25.84
CA ILE A 390 12.93 -0.29 -26.85
C ILE A 390 12.81 1.23 -26.88
N ASN A 391 13.06 1.85 -28.03
CA ASN A 391 12.83 3.28 -28.23
C ASN A 391 11.66 3.46 -29.19
N LEU A 392 10.54 3.94 -28.67
CA LEU A 392 9.30 4.10 -29.42
C LEU A 392 9.39 5.21 -30.45
N ASP A 393 10.12 6.29 -30.16
CA ASP A 393 10.24 7.44 -31.06
C ASP A 393 11.19 7.17 -32.22
N LYS A 394 12.24 6.36 -31.99
CA LYS A 394 13.19 5.94 -33.04
C LYS A 394 12.78 4.64 -33.74
N HIS A 395 11.73 3.98 -33.26
CA HIS A 395 11.30 2.66 -33.74
C HIS A 395 12.42 1.60 -33.71
N THR A 396 13.21 1.57 -32.63
CA THR A 396 14.33 0.62 -32.49
C THR A 396 14.16 -0.32 -31.29
N ILE A 397 14.60 -1.57 -31.44
CA ILE A 397 14.74 -2.53 -30.35
C ILE A 397 16.20 -2.99 -30.30
N THR A 398 16.87 -2.72 -29.17
CA THR A 398 18.29 -3.00 -28.97
C THR A 398 18.47 -4.06 -27.88
N HIS A 399 19.24 -5.09 -28.22
CA HIS A 399 19.61 -6.16 -27.30
C HIS A 399 21.13 -6.32 -27.29
N TYR A 400 21.73 -6.37 -26.11
CA TYR A 400 23.18 -6.52 -25.99
C TYR A 400 23.53 -7.98 -25.66
N GLU A 401 24.23 -8.65 -26.57
CA GLU A 401 24.85 -9.96 -26.31
C GLU A 401 26.36 -9.78 -26.13
N TYR A 402 26.88 -10.13 -24.96
CA TYR A 402 28.33 -10.18 -24.75
C TYR A 402 28.82 -11.60 -24.99
N GLN A 403 29.54 -11.81 -26.10
CA GLN A 403 30.27 -13.07 -26.28
C GLN A 403 31.44 -13.10 -25.29
N LYS A 404 31.52 -14.16 -24.47
CA LYS A 404 32.74 -14.46 -23.72
C LYS A 404 33.82 -14.87 -24.72
N TYR A 405 34.67 -13.93 -25.10
CA TYR A 405 35.97 -14.23 -25.69
C TYR A 405 37.06 -13.51 -24.91
N GLU A 406 38.21 -14.16 -24.79
CA GLU A 406 39.37 -13.81 -23.96
C GLU A 406 40.03 -12.44 -24.26
N ASN A 407 39.46 -11.62 -25.14
CA ASN A 407 39.95 -10.28 -25.45
C ASN A 407 38.79 -9.28 -25.46
N GLU A 408 38.88 -8.28 -24.58
CA GLU A 408 37.85 -7.29 -24.25
C GLU A 408 37.37 -6.42 -25.43
N GLN A 409 36.53 -6.95 -26.32
CA GLN A 409 35.73 -6.13 -27.24
C GLN A 409 34.27 -6.59 -27.26
N ALA A 410 33.37 -5.67 -26.90
CA ALA A 410 31.93 -5.88 -26.93
C ALA A 410 31.44 -5.82 -28.39
N VAL A 411 30.86 -6.92 -28.89
CA VAL A 411 30.12 -6.91 -30.15
C VAL A 411 28.72 -6.36 -29.86
N ILE A 412 28.41 -5.20 -30.42
CA ILE A 412 27.06 -4.64 -30.35
C ILE A 412 26.27 -5.24 -31.52
N GLN A 413 25.32 -6.15 -31.25
CA GLN A 413 24.33 -6.52 -32.25
C GLN A 413 23.20 -5.48 -32.21
N HIS A 414 23.14 -4.60 -33.20
CA HIS A 414 21.92 -3.85 -33.51
C HIS A 414 21.03 -4.76 -34.34
N PHE A 415 19.87 -5.14 -33.80
CA PHE A 415 18.76 -5.52 -34.67
C PHE A 415 18.15 -4.22 -35.19
N GLU A 416 18.77 -3.61 -36.20
CA GLU A 416 17.98 -2.83 -37.15
C GLU A 416 17.02 -3.79 -37.83
N MET A 417 15.76 -3.38 -37.99
CA MET A 417 14.72 -4.19 -38.62
C MET A 417 15.30 -4.90 -39.85
N PRO A 418 15.25 -6.25 -39.93
CA PRO A 418 15.55 -6.91 -41.18
C PRO A 418 14.61 -6.30 -42.23
N LYS A 419 15.17 -5.66 -43.26
CA LYS A 419 14.36 -5.15 -44.37
C LYS A 419 13.50 -6.23 -45.02
N ASN A 420 13.81 -7.51 -44.81
CA ASN A 420 13.05 -8.64 -45.31
C ASN A 420 12.94 -9.70 -44.20
N TRP A 421 11.81 -9.78 -43.50
CA TRP A 421 11.31 -11.04 -42.93
C TRP A 421 9.87 -11.21 -43.40
N ASP A 422 9.79 -11.69 -44.64
CA ASP A 422 8.59 -12.08 -45.34
C ASP A 422 7.90 -13.26 -44.65
N GLY A 423 6.59 -13.15 -44.45
CA GLY A 423 5.77 -14.26 -43.97
C GLY A 423 4.29 -13.93 -43.78
N LEU A 424 3.59 -13.72 -44.90
CA LEU A 424 2.12 -13.79 -45.09
C LEU A 424 1.24 -12.62 -44.60
N LEU A 425 0.90 -11.70 -45.52
CA LEU A 425 -0.37 -11.79 -46.26
C LEU A 425 -0.43 -10.79 -47.43
N TYR A 426 -0.82 -11.37 -48.56
CA TYR A 426 -1.21 -10.82 -49.85
C TYR A 426 -2.25 -9.68 -49.77
N PHE A 427 -2.25 -8.81 -50.79
CA PHE A 427 -3.10 -7.62 -51.05
C PHE A 427 -2.71 -6.39 -50.23
N LEU A 428 -2.15 -5.33 -50.84
CA LEU A 428 -2.84 -4.51 -51.83
C LEU A 428 -1.95 -4.17 -53.04
N ASP A 429 -2.59 -4.32 -54.20
CA ASP A 429 -2.13 -3.92 -55.52
C ASP A 429 -1.79 -2.43 -55.62
N GLN A 430 -1.07 -2.18 -56.71
CA GLN A 430 -0.50 -0.95 -57.20
C GLN A 430 -1.51 0.20 -57.44
N GLU A 431 -0.93 1.31 -57.92
CA GLU A 431 -1.52 2.56 -58.45
C GLU A 431 -1.46 3.71 -57.42
N ASN A 432 -0.69 4.79 -57.59
CA ASN A 432 -0.17 5.42 -58.79
C ASN A 432 1.13 6.21 -58.49
N GLU A 433 2.17 5.94 -59.29
CA GLU A 433 3.11 6.99 -59.72
C GLU A 433 2.48 7.71 -60.92
N SER A 434 2.36 9.04 -60.80
CA SER A 434 2.56 9.99 -61.90
C SER A 434 2.85 11.37 -61.32
#